data_AF-A0A7S3RLB4-F1
#
_entry.id   AF-A0A7S3RLB4-F1
#
_cell.length_a   1.000
_cell.length_b   1.000
_cell.length_c   1.000
_cell.angle_alpha   90.00
_cell.angle_beta   90.00
_cell.angle_gamma   90.00
#
_symmetry.space_group_name_H-M   'P 1'
#
loop_
_entity.id
_entity.type
_entity.pdbx_description
1 polymer ?
#
loop_
_entity_poly.entity_id
_entity_poly.type
_entity_poly.pdbx_seq_one_letter_code
_entity_poly.pdbx_strand_id
1 'polypeptide(L)'
;AKAVYDLAQESHVLEMAPYLMPTQLDEGGGKTLQAKIEDMGIQVHCGARLQELVVEGGQVKGVMLTDAKHPEPYLLEIDMLVISAGIRPRDELARECGIAVGARGGVVVDSRMRSSDPNIFALGEVASYN
;
A
#
# COMPACT_ATOMS: atom_id res chain seq x y z
N ALA A 1 -5.70 8.86 -3.27
CA ALA A 1 -6.75 9.83 -2.91
C ALA A 1 -6.78 11.00 -3.88
N LYS A 2 -5.86 11.99 -3.80
CA LYS A 2 -5.89 13.18 -4.66
C LYS A 2 -5.98 12.90 -6.17
N ALA A 3 -5.16 11.99 -6.69
CA ALA A 3 -5.19 11.67 -8.12
C ALA A 3 -6.56 11.12 -8.60
N VAL A 4 -7.30 10.42 -7.73
CA VAL A 4 -8.64 9.90 -8.05
C VAL A 4 -9.69 11.01 -7.85
N TYR A 5 -9.53 11.86 -6.84
CA TYR A 5 -10.34 13.06 -6.66
C TYR A 5 -10.28 13.98 -7.88
N ASP A 6 -9.09 14.16 -8.47
CA ASP A 6 -8.90 14.96 -9.67
C ASP A 6 -9.65 14.38 -10.91
N LEU A 7 -10.09 13.12 -10.88
CA LEU A 7 -10.96 12.50 -11.90
C LEU A 7 -12.45 12.83 -11.72
N ALA A 8 -12.81 13.55 -10.66
CA ALA A 8 -14.18 13.94 -10.32
C ALA A 8 -15.18 12.76 -10.27
N GLN A 9 -14.73 11.62 -9.74
CA GLN A 9 -15.55 10.43 -9.53
C GLN A 9 -15.79 10.19 -8.03
N GLU A 10 -16.84 9.44 -7.72
CA GLU A 10 -17.02 8.89 -6.37
C GLU A 10 -15.80 8.04 -5.99
N SER A 11 -15.23 8.31 -4.81
CA SER A 11 -13.91 7.82 -4.43
C SER A 11 -13.91 7.30 -3.01
N HIS A 12 -13.31 6.12 -2.83
CA HIS A 12 -13.16 5.47 -1.54
C HIS A 12 -11.67 5.20 -1.26
N VAL A 13 -11.26 5.42 -0.02
CA VAL A 13 -9.95 5.01 0.50
C VAL A 13 -10.18 3.91 1.52
N LEU A 14 -9.61 2.73 1.24
CA LEU A 14 -9.66 1.58 2.13
C LEU A 14 -8.32 1.45 2.84
N GLU A 15 -8.32 1.50 4.17
CA GLU A 15 -7.13 1.36 5.02
C GLU A 15 -7.37 0.25 6.03
N MET A 16 -6.43 -0.70 6.12
CA MET A 16 -6.54 -1.85 7.02
C MET A 16 -6.30 -1.45 8.48
N ALA A 17 -5.45 -0.46 8.73
CA ALA A 17 -5.22 0.05 10.07
C ALA A 17 -6.41 0.87 10.60
N PRO A 18 -6.50 1.10 11.92
CA PRO A 18 -7.57 1.90 12.51
C PRO A 18 -7.58 3.39 12.09
N TYR A 19 -6.51 3.87 11.46
CA TYR A 19 -6.34 5.23 10.97
C TYR A 19 -5.37 5.27 9.78
N LEU A 20 -5.40 6.37 9.02
CA LEU A 20 -4.59 6.54 7.80
C LEU A 20 -3.10 6.75 8.08
N MET A 21 -2.26 6.21 7.18
CA MET A 21 -0.79 6.37 7.20
C MET A 21 -0.13 5.94 8.53
N PRO A 22 -0.42 4.73 9.06
CA PRO A 22 0.02 4.29 10.38
C PRO A 22 1.54 4.15 10.54
N THR A 23 2.28 4.11 9.43
CA THR A 23 3.74 4.08 9.43
C THR A 23 4.38 5.47 9.48
N GLN A 24 3.61 6.53 9.24
CA GLN A 24 4.11 7.91 9.17
C GLN A 24 3.48 8.82 10.23
N LEU A 25 2.24 8.53 10.64
CA LEU A 25 1.46 9.35 11.57
C LEU A 25 1.08 8.53 12.80
N ASP A 26 0.86 9.24 13.90
CA ASP A 26 0.15 8.69 15.05
C ASP A 26 -1.38 8.75 14.81
N GLU A 27 -2.15 8.21 15.77
CA GLU A 27 -3.60 8.15 15.63
C GLU A 27 -4.24 9.54 15.49
N GLY A 28 -3.75 10.53 16.23
CA GLY A 28 -4.24 11.91 16.16
C GLY A 28 -4.01 12.53 14.78
N GLY A 29 -2.80 12.37 14.24
CA GLY A 29 -2.45 12.80 12.89
C GLY A 29 -3.25 12.08 11.81
N GLY A 30 -3.41 10.76 11.93
CA GLY A 30 -4.21 9.94 11.01
C GLY A 30 -5.67 10.36 10.97
N LYS A 31 -6.30 10.62 12.13
CA LYS A 31 -7.68 11.13 12.19
C LYS A 31 -7.82 12.54 11.60
N THR A 32 -6.84 13.41 11.84
CA THR A 32 -6.82 14.75 11.26
C THR A 32 -6.72 14.69 9.73
N LEU A 33 -5.90 13.79 9.20
CA LEU A 33 -5.79 13.54 7.76
C LEU A 33 -7.09 12.96 7.20
N GLN A 34 -7.71 12.01 7.89
CA GLN A 34 -9.00 11.44 7.49
C GLN A 34 -10.06 12.52 7.32
N ALA A 35 -10.24 13.41 8.31
CA ALA A 35 -11.22 14.49 8.22
C ALA A 35 -10.97 15.39 7.00
N LYS A 36 -9.71 15.73 6.70
CA LYS A 36 -9.36 16.53 5.51
C LYS A 36 -9.69 15.82 4.19
N ILE A 37 -9.49 14.51 4.13
CA ILE A 37 -9.81 13.71 2.94
C ILE A 37 -11.33 13.60 2.76
N GLU A 38 -12.07 13.41 3.85
CA GLU A 38 -13.53 13.39 3.86
C GLU A 38 -14.13 14.76 3.48
N ASP A 39 -13.53 15.88 3.92
CA ASP A 39 -13.90 17.24 3.49
C ASP A 39 -13.74 17.47 1.98
N MET A 40 -12.87 16.69 1.32
CA MET A 40 -12.74 16.67 -0.14
C MET A 40 -13.81 15.79 -0.82
N GLY A 41 -14.74 15.20 -0.07
CA GLY A 41 -15.78 14.31 -0.60
C GLY A 41 -15.30 12.87 -0.87
N ILE A 42 -14.14 12.48 -0.34
CA ILE A 42 -13.60 11.12 -0.48
C ILE A 42 -14.00 10.31 0.75
N GLN A 43 -14.64 9.16 0.55
CA GLN A 43 -15.09 8.30 1.64
C GLN A 43 -13.92 7.48 2.19
N VAL A 44 -13.73 7.47 3.51
CA VAL A 44 -12.63 6.74 4.16
C VAL A 44 -13.16 5.58 5.00
N HIS A 45 -12.61 4.40 4.75
CA HIS A 45 -12.93 3.15 5.43
C HIS A 45 -11.67 2.64 6.15
N CYS A 46 -11.52 3.01 7.42
CA CYS A 46 -10.45 2.50 8.28
C CYS A 46 -10.85 1.16 8.91
N GLY A 47 -9.86 0.35 9.28
CA GLY A 47 -10.09 -1.04 9.73
C GLY A 47 -10.63 -1.94 8.61
N ALA A 48 -10.51 -1.51 7.35
CA ALA A 48 -11.08 -2.20 6.21
C ALA A 48 -10.34 -3.50 5.90
N ARG A 49 -11.08 -4.58 5.70
CA ARG A 49 -10.56 -5.89 5.30
C ARG A 49 -11.27 -6.36 4.06
N LEU A 50 -10.57 -6.32 2.94
CA LEU A 50 -11.06 -6.87 1.67
C LEU A 50 -11.09 -8.39 1.77
N GLN A 51 -12.21 -8.98 1.38
CA GLN A 51 -12.43 -10.42 1.39
C GLN A 51 -12.38 -11.00 -0.02
N GLU A 52 -13.04 -10.33 -0.96
CA GLU A 52 -13.18 -10.80 -2.34
C GLU A 52 -13.33 -9.63 -3.31
N LEU A 53 -12.70 -9.76 -4.48
CA LEU A 53 -12.93 -8.85 -5.61
C LEU A 53 -14.04 -9.42 -6.50
N VAL A 54 -15.12 -8.69 -6.67
CA VAL A 54 -16.24 -9.09 -7.53
C VAL A 54 -15.92 -8.69 -8.96
N VAL A 55 -15.81 -9.67 -9.85
CA VAL A 55 -15.45 -9.49 -11.26
C VAL A 55 -16.48 -10.18 -12.15
N GLU A 56 -17.07 -9.43 -13.07
CA GLU A 56 -18.04 -9.94 -14.05
C GLU A 56 -17.60 -9.54 -15.46
N GLY A 57 -17.58 -10.50 -16.38
CA GLY A 57 -17.16 -10.25 -17.76
C GLY A 57 -15.72 -9.70 -17.89
N GLY A 58 -14.85 -9.99 -16.92
CA GLY A 58 -13.48 -9.47 -16.86
C GLY A 58 -13.35 -8.03 -16.36
N GLN A 59 -14.44 -7.43 -15.87
CA GLN A 59 -14.46 -6.09 -15.29
C GLN A 59 -14.74 -6.15 -13.80
N VAL A 60 -14.10 -5.27 -13.04
CA VAL A 60 -14.42 -5.10 -11.62
C VAL A 60 -15.84 -4.53 -11.49
N LYS A 61 -16.60 -5.04 -10.51
CA LYS A 61 -17.94 -4.56 -10.16
C LYS A 61 -18.06 -4.15 -8.71
N GLY A 62 -17.14 -4.63 -7.87
CA GLY A 62 -17.12 -4.26 -6.48
C GLY A 62 -16.07 -5.03 -5.71
N VAL A 63 -16.04 -4.75 -4.42
CA VAL A 63 -15.20 -5.47 -3.46
C VAL A 63 -16.06 -5.82 -2.25
N MET A 64 -16.04 -7.08 -1.85
CA MET A 64 -16.62 -7.53 -0.60
C MET A 64 -15.64 -7.20 0.52
N LEU A 65 -16.08 -6.45 1.53
CA LEU A 65 -15.21 -6.06 2.66
C LEU A 65 -15.99 -5.98 3.97
N THR A 66 -15.23 -5.90 5.06
CA THR A 66 -15.68 -5.33 6.34
C THR A 66 -14.89 -4.07 6.63
N ASP A 67 -15.37 -3.21 7.53
CA ASP A 67 -14.60 -2.10 8.07
C ASP A 67 -14.94 -1.85 9.55
N ALA A 68 -14.32 -0.84 10.17
CA ALA A 68 -14.56 -0.54 11.58
C ALA A 68 -16.02 -0.10 11.88
N LYS A 69 -16.74 0.44 10.90
CA LYS A 69 -18.15 0.87 11.02
C LYS A 69 -19.12 -0.27 10.67
N HIS A 70 -18.70 -1.20 9.80
CA HIS A 70 -19.48 -2.32 9.30
C HIS A 70 -18.72 -3.64 9.58
N PRO A 71 -18.90 -4.24 10.77
CA PRO A 71 -18.20 -5.47 11.14
C PRO A 71 -18.69 -6.69 10.36
N GLU A 72 -19.90 -6.64 9.79
CA GLU A 72 -20.43 -7.66 8.89
C GLU A 72 -20.04 -7.36 7.44
N PRO A 73 -19.78 -8.39 6.60
CA PRO A 73 -19.37 -8.19 5.21
C PRO A 73 -20.44 -7.45 4.40
N TYR A 74 -20.01 -6.51 3.58
CA TYR A 74 -20.86 -5.81 2.62
C TYR A 74 -20.13 -5.60 1.29
N LEU A 75 -20.92 -5.46 0.22
CA LEU A 75 -20.40 -5.14 -1.11
C LEU A 75 -20.27 -3.63 -1.23
N LEU A 76 -19.06 -3.16 -1.53
CA LEU A 76 -18.84 -1.82 -2.05
C LEU A 76 -18.72 -1.90 -3.57
N GLU A 77 -19.74 -1.37 -4.27
CA GLU A 77 -19.75 -1.31 -5.74
C GLU A 77 -18.70 -0.30 -6.24
N ILE A 78 -17.83 -0.73 -7.14
CA ILE A 78 -16.79 0.10 -7.76
C ILE A 78 -16.51 -0.39 -9.18
N ASP A 79 -16.11 0.54 -10.05
CA ASP A 79 -15.70 0.22 -11.44
C ASP A 79 -14.18 0.26 -11.63
N MET A 80 -13.43 0.75 -10.63
CA MET A 80 -11.97 0.83 -10.67
C MET A 80 -11.39 0.59 -9.28
N LEU A 81 -10.37 -0.29 -9.21
CA LEU A 81 -9.59 -0.52 -8.00
C LEU A 81 -8.13 -0.09 -8.23
N VAL A 82 -7.63 0.79 -7.36
CA VAL A 82 -6.21 1.17 -7.33
C VAL A 82 -5.57 0.53 -6.10
N ILE A 83 -4.62 -0.37 -6.32
CA ILE A 83 -3.91 -1.06 -5.23
C ILE A 83 -2.65 -0.26 -4.88
N SER A 84 -2.56 0.20 -3.64
CA SER A 84 -1.40 0.91 -3.07
C SER A 84 -0.98 0.27 -1.74
N ALA A 85 -0.83 -1.05 -1.72
CA ALA A 85 -0.60 -1.86 -0.51
C ALA A 85 0.89 -2.08 -0.19
N GLY A 86 1.74 -1.11 -0.53
CA GLY A 86 3.19 -1.20 -0.36
C GLY A 86 3.93 -1.83 -1.54
N ILE A 87 5.25 -1.89 -1.41
CA ILE A 87 6.18 -2.38 -2.43
C ILE A 87 7.04 -3.51 -1.88
N ARG A 88 7.68 -4.25 -2.77
CA ARG A 88 8.75 -5.19 -2.42
C ARG A 88 10.02 -4.79 -3.17
N PRO A 89 11.21 -4.89 -2.54
CA PRO A 89 12.47 -4.69 -3.25
C PRO A 89 12.56 -5.64 -4.45
N ARG A 90 12.96 -5.13 -5.62
CA ARG A 90 13.25 -5.93 -6.81
C ARG A 90 14.66 -6.51 -6.73
N ASP A 91 14.83 -7.50 -5.88
CA ASP A 91 16.12 -8.10 -5.51
C ASP A 91 16.44 -9.41 -6.26
N GLU A 92 15.62 -9.78 -7.25
CA GLU A 92 15.70 -11.07 -7.93
C GLU A 92 17.06 -11.28 -8.61
N LEU A 93 17.54 -10.26 -9.34
CA LEU A 93 18.85 -10.28 -9.99
C LEU A 93 19.99 -10.52 -8.98
N ALA A 94 19.92 -9.87 -7.82
CA ALA A 94 20.93 -10.02 -6.79
C ALA A 94 20.94 -11.46 -6.22
N ARG A 95 19.75 -12.04 -5.98
CA ARG A 95 19.63 -13.44 -5.55
C ARG A 95 20.22 -14.40 -6.57
N GLU A 96 19.89 -14.22 -7.84
CA GLU A 96 20.38 -15.06 -8.94
C GLU A 96 21.90 -14.96 -9.11
N CYS A 97 22.48 -13.78 -8.87
CA CYS A 97 23.92 -13.56 -8.90
C CYS A 97 24.65 -13.97 -7.61
N GLY A 98 23.95 -14.50 -6.60
CA GLY A 98 24.57 -14.88 -5.31
C GLY A 98 25.00 -13.70 -4.45
N ILE A 99 24.50 -12.49 -4.74
CA ILE A 99 24.70 -11.31 -3.90
C ILE A 99 23.83 -11.44 -2.65
N ALA A 100 24.36 -11.04 -1.49
CA ALA A 100 23.63 -11.12 -0.22
C ALA A 100 22.34 -10.27 -0.25
N VAL A 101 21.24 -10.88 0.17
CA VAL A 101 19.91 -10.26 0.23
C VAL A 101 19.31 -10.43 1.63
N GLY A 102 18.62 -9.41 2.13
CA GLY A 102 18.06 -9.37 3.47
C GLY A 102 16.90 -10.36 3.66
N ALA A 103 16.60 -10.70 4.91
CA ALA A 103 15.52 -11.66 5.26
C ALA A 103 14.12 -11.18 4.81
N ARG A 104 13.91 -9.87 4.71
CA ARG A 104 12.68 -9.24 4.19
C ARG A 104 12.82 -8.75 2.74
N GLY A 105 13.90 -9.14 2.07
CA GLY A 105 14.29 -8.66 0.75
C GLY A 105 15.24 -7.45 0.77
N GLY A 106 15.68 -7.08 -0.44
CA GLY A 106 16.63 -6.01 -0.72
C GLY A 106 18.09 -6.43 -0.61
N VAL A 107 18.93 -5.88 -1.48
CA VAL A 107 20.38 -6.11 -1.51
C VAL A 107 21.00 -5.60 -0.23
N VAL A 108 21.65 -6.47 0.54
CA VAL A 108 22.36 -6.06 1.75
C VAL A 108 23.52 -5.17 1.36
N VAL A 109 23.61 -3.98 1.96
CA VAL A 109 24.69 -3.04 1.70
C VAL A 109 25.34 -2.52 2.97
N ASP A 110 26.63 -2.17 2.88
CA ASP A 110 27.35 -1.43 3.91
C ASP A 110 27.06 0.08 3.87
N SER A 111 27.68 0.87 4.76
CA SER A 111 27.50 2.33 4.84
C SER A 111 27.98 3.10 3.60
N ARG A 112 28.65 2.41 2.67
CA ARG A 112 29.07 2.95 1.37
C ARG A 112 28.20 2.42 0.23
N MET A 113 27.04 1.82 0.56
CA MET A 113 26.09 1.25 -0.39
C MET A 113 26.64 0.06 -1.18
N ARG A 114 27.73 -0.57 -0.70
CA ARG A 114 28.40 -1.68 -1.36
C ARG A 114 27.79 -3.00 -0.93
N SER A 115 27.57 -3.90 -1.88
CA SER A 115 27.01 -5.23 -1.63
C SER A 115 28.07 -6.21 -1.09
N SER A 116 27.72 -7.50 -1.04
CA SER A 116 28.70 -8.56 -0.75
C SER A 116 29.78 -8.72 -1.82
N ASP A 117 29.54 -8.26 -3.06
CA ASP A 117 30.59 -8.10 -4.07
C ASP A 117 31.16 -6.67 -3.97
N PRO A 118 32.49 -6.50 -3.81
CA PRO A 118 33.10 -5.20 -3.60
C PRO A 118 32.99 -4.23 -4.79
N ASN A 119 32.67 -4.72 -5.98
CA ASN A 119 32.49 -3.93 -7.20
C ASN A 119 31.03 -3.63 -7.51
N ILE A 120 30.08 -4.19 -6.74
CA ILE A 120 28.64 -4.03 -6.97
C ILE A 120 28.03 -3.25 -5.82
N PHE A 121 27.22 -2.24 -6.17
CA PHE A 121 26.58 -1.31 -5.24
C PHE A 121 25.07 -1.33 -5.49
N ALA A 122 24.29 -1.05 -4.44
CA ALA A 122 22.84 -0.92 -4.53
C ALA A 122 22.36 0.29 -3.74
N LEU A 123 21.40 1.04 -4.30
CA LEU A 123 20.85 2.26 -3.71
C LEU A 123 19.34 2.35 -3.96
N GLY A 124 18.66 3.19 -3.18
CA GLY A 124 17.20 3.36 -3.28
C GLY A 124 16.43 2.19 -2.65
N GLU A 125 15.21 1.95 -3.12
CA GLU A 125 14.28 0.98 -2.49
C GLU A 125 14.75 -0.48 -2.54
N VAL A 126 15.71 -0.80 -3.42
CA VAL A 126 16.30 -2.12 -3.51
C VAL A 126 17.39 -2.34 -2.45
N ALA A 127 17.94 -1.29 -1.84
CA ALA A 127 18.99 -1.40 -0.85
C ALA A 127 18.42 -1.71 0.55
N SER A 128 18.96 -2.75 1.17
CA SER A 128 18.68 -3.16 2.55
C SER A 128 19.87 -2.74 3.40
N TYR A 129 19.76 -1.55 3.99
CA TYR A 129 20.73 -0.99 4.92
C TYR A 129 20.19 -1.15 6.35
N ASN A 130 20.93 -1.85 7.20
CA ASN A 130 20.62 -2.02 8.62
C ASN A 130 21.82 -1.60 9.47
#